data_AF-A0A1M6MVR5-F1
#
_entry.id   AF-A0A1M6MVR5-F1
#
_cell.length_a   1.000
_cell.length_b   1.000
_cell.length_c   1.000
_cell.angle_alpha   90.00
_cell.angle_beta   90.00
_cell.angle_gamma   90.00
#
_symmetry.space_group_name_H-M   'P 1'
#
loop_
_entity.id
_entity.type
_entity.pdbx_description
1 polymer ?
#
loop_
_entity_poly.entity_id
_entity_poly.type
_entity_poly.pdbx_seq_one_letter_code
_entity_poly.pdbx_strand_id
1 'polypeptide(L)'
;MSLKDKYAIVGVGYTPQGKVPDRTSLSFHLEATANAIKDAGLKKEDIDGLIAYRHFPPCPGEPDVTPQHIAQHLGIEPSYLSQDAN
;
A
#
# COMPACT_ATOMS: atom_id res chain seq x y z
N MET A 1 0.01 23.85 -22.31
CA MET A 1 -0.86 22.68 -22.06
C MET A 1 -1.15 22.62 -20.56
N SER A 2 -2.38 22.31 -20.16
CA SER A 2 -2.76 22.17 -18.73
C SER A 2 -2.64 20.70 -18.30
N LEU A 3 -2.15 20.46 -17.07
CA LEU A 3 -2.05 19.12 -16.45
C LEU A 3 -3.28 18.74 -15.61
N LYS A 4 -4.32 19.59 -15.59
CA LYS A 4 -5.55 19.29 -14.86
C LYS A 4 -6.17 17.97 -15.35
N ASP A 5 -6.62 17.14 -14.40
CA ASP A 5 -7.25 15.82 -14.64
C ASP A 5 -6.36 14.84 -15.41
N LYS A 6 -5.03 15.01 -15.33
CA LYS A 6 -4.03 14.06 -15.81
C LYS A 6 -3.32 13.43 -14.63
N TYR A 7 -2.96 12.15 -14.79
CA TYR A 7 -2.26 11.36 -13.79
C TYR A 7 -1.11 10.61 -14.45
N ALA A 8 -0.15 10.20 -13.65
CA ALA A 8 0.98 9.38 -14.06
C ALA A 8 1.30 8.37 -12.95
N ILE A 9 1.84 7.22 -13.35
CA ILE A 9 2.44 6.25 -12.43
C ILE A 9 3.92 6.60 -12.35
N VAL A 10 4.38 6.98 -11.16
CA VAL A 10 5.75 7.45 -10.94
C VAL A 10 6.60 6.48 -10.14
N GLY A 11 6.01 5.42 -9.58
CA GLY A 11 6.74 4.37 -8.88
C GLY A 11 5.96 3.06 -8.81
N VAL A 12 6.69 1.96 -8.72
CA VAL A 12 6.15 0.61 -8.57
C VAL A 12 6.92 -0.15 -7.49
N GLY A 13 6.21 -0.96 -6.72
CA GLY A 13 6.79 -1.80 -5.68
C GLY A 13 6.16 -3.18 -5.69
N TYR A 14 7.00 -4.19 -5.47
CA TYR A 14 6.60 -5.59 -5.48
C TYR A 14 7.31 -6.33 -4.34
N THR A 15 6.84 -7.55 -4.12
CA THR A 15 7.35 -8.50 -3.14
C THR A 15 7.68 -9.83 -3.82
N PRO A 16 8.48 -10.72 -3.20
CA PRO A 16 8.67 -12.08 -3.68
C PRO A 16 7.32 -12.81 -3.84
N GLN A 17 7.19 -13.57 -4.93
CA GLN A 17 5.94 -14.26 -5.28
C GLN A 17 6.07 -15.77 -5.07
N GLY A 18 4.97 -16.41 -4.65
CA GLY A 18 4.89 -17.86 -4.44
C GLY A 18 4.74 -18.24 -2.97
N LYS A 19 5.34 -19.37 -2.57
CA LYS A 19 5.36 -19.81 -1.16
C LYS A 19 6.51 -19.12 -0.44
N VAL A 20 6.20 -18.04 0.26
CA VAL A 20 7.19 -17.28 1.02
C VAL A 20 6.93 -17.53 2.52
N PRO A 21 7.70 -18.40 3.19
CA PRO A 21 7.52 -18.70 4.60
C PRO A 21 7.87 -17.49 5.47
N ASP A 22 7.39 -17.51 6.71
CA ASP A 22 7.72 -16.51 7.75
C ASP A 22 7.32 -15.07 7.38
N ARG A 23 6.26 -14.92 6.58
CA ARG A 23 5.68 -13.65 6.15
C ARG A 23 4.23 -13.55 6.54
N THR A 24 3.82 -12.35 6.93
CA THR A 24 2.41 -12.01 7.19
C THR A 24 1.77 -11.32 5.99
N SER A 25 0.46 -11.43 5.85
CA SER A 25 -0.32 -10.69 4.85
C SER A 25 -0.03 -9.18 4.93
N LEU A 26 0.07 -8.63 6.15
CA LEU A 26 0.44 -7.23 6.38
C LEU A 26 1.86 -6.93 5.85
N SER A 27 2.84 -7.79 6.12
CA SER A 27 4.23 -7.55 5.71
C SER A 27 4.39 -7.42 4.20
N PHE A 28 3.57 -8.11 3.40
CA PHE A 28 3.59 -7.97 1.94
C PHE A 28 3.09 -6.60 1.49
N HIS A 29 2.01 -6.11 2.10
CA HIS A 29 1.49 -4.77 1.79
C HIS A 29 2.52 -3.70 2.15
N LEU A 30 3.12 -3.79 3.34
CA LEU A 30 4.12 -2.82 3.79
C LEU A 30 5.35 -2.78 2.88
N GLU A 31 5.91 -3.93 2.52
CA GLU A 31 7.09 -3.99 1.65
C GLU A 31 6.77 -3.47 0.24
N ALA A 32 5.65 -3.89 -0.36
CA ALA A 32 5.27 -3.43 -1.70
C ALA A 32 5.05 -1.91 -1.72
N THR A 33 4.31 -1.36 -0.74
CA THR A 33 4.05 0.08 -0.67
C THR A 33 5.32 0.88 -0.38
N ALA A 34 6.17 0.44 0.55
CA ALA A 34 7.43 1.12 0.85
C ALA A 34 8.38 1.14 -0.36
N ASN A 35 8.44 0.03 -1.12
CA ASN A 35 9.21 -0.03 -2.36
C ASN A 35 8.66 0.94 -3.41
N ALA A 36 7.34 1.03 -3.57
CA ALA A 36 6.71 1.94 -4.53
C ALA A 36 6.96 3.42 -4.19
N ILE A 37 6.86 3.80 -2.91
CA ILE A 37 7.15 5.16 -2.44
C ILE A 37 8.61 5.51 -2.72
N LYS A 38 9.54 4.57 -2.45
CA LYS A 38 10.97 4.75 -2.71
C LYS A 38 11.27 4.89 -4.21
N ASP A 39 10.66 4.06 -5.06
CA ASP A 39 10.83 4.11 -6.51
C ASP A 39 10.33 5.45 -7.09
N ALA A 40 9.23 5.97 -6.54
CA ALA A 40 8.71 7.30 -6.87
C ALA A 40 9.61 8.46 -6.41
N GLY A 41 10.59 8.21 -5.54
CA GLY A 41 11.43 9.25 -4.93
C GLY A 41 10.65 10.17 -3.98
N LEU A 42 9.52 9.71 -3.45
CA LEU A 42 8.65 10.47 -2.56
C LEU A 42 8.99 10.22 -1.09
N LYS A 43 8.58 11.15 -0.23
CA LYS A 43 8.59 10.99 1.22
C LYS A 43 7.20 10.57 1.69
N LYS A 44 7.14 10.06 2.92
CA LYS A 44 5.88 9.63 3.54
C LYS A 44 4.87 10.78 3.67
N GLU A 45 5.34 12.01 3.84
CA GLU A 45 4.50 13.21 3.95
C GLU A 45 3.89 13.65 2.62
N ASP A 46 4.42 13.14 1.49
CA ASP A 46 3.89 13.43 0.16
C ASP A 46 2.68 12.55 -0.19
N ILE A 47 2.33 11.58 0.67
CA ILE A 47 1.25 10.62 0.45
C ILE A 47 -0.04 11.11 1.13
N ASP A 48 -0.94 11.67 0.35
CA ASP A 48 -2.22 12.23 0.80
C ASP A 48 -3.38 11.23 0.75
N GLY A 49 -3.19 10.08 0.08
CA GLY A 49 -4.19 9.04 -0.09
C GLY A 49 -3.60 7.62 -0.14
N LEU A 50 -4.33 6.65 0.42
CA LEU A 50 -4.05 5.22 0.26
C LEU A 50 -5.34 4.48 -0.08
N ILE A 51 -5.29 3.77 -1.20
CA ILE A 51 -6.39 2.95 -1.72
C ILE A 51 -5.91 1.51 -1.74
N ALA A 52 -6.50 0.65 -0.91
CA ALA A 52 -6.26 -0.79 -0.96
C ALA A 52 -7.30 -1.43 -1.88
N TYR A 53 -6.85 -2.00 -2.99
CA TYR A 53 -7.73 -2.74 -3.89
C TYR A 53 -7.85 -4.19 -3.44
N ARG A 54 -9.11 -4.63 -3.28
CA ARG A 54 -9.55 -5.99 -2.99
C ARG A 54 -9.15 -6.49 -1.60
N HIS A 55 -10.17 -6.76 -0.80
CA HIS A 55 -9.98 -7.44 0.48
C HIS A 55 -9.74 -8.94 0.29
N PHE A 56 -8.71 -9.46 0.95
CA PHE A 56 -8.47 -10.89 1.08
C PHE A 56 -8.40 -11.25 2.56
N PRO A 57 -8.99 -12.39 2.98
CA PRO A 57 -8.77 -12.90 4.32
C PRO A 57 -7.28 -13.07 4.59
N PRO A 58 -6.77 -12.60 5.74
CA PRO A 58 -5.37 -12.78 6.09
C PRO A 58 -5.07 -14.25 6.40
N CYS A 59 -3.79 -14.59 6.54
CA CYS A 59 -3.40 -15.93 6.99
C CYS A 59 -3.98 -16.26 8.39
N PRO A 60 -4.25 -17.54 8.70
CA PRO A 60 -4.79 -17.92 9.99
C PRO A 60 -3.94 -17.42 11.17
N GLY A 61 -4.59 -16.75 12.12
CA GLY A 61 -3.91 -16.19 13.31
C GLY A 61 -3.42 -14.75 13.13
N GLU A 62 -3.59 -14.15 11.95
CA GLU A 62 -3.27 -12.74 11.70
C GLU A 62 -4.49 -11.83 11.85
N PRO A 63 -4.28 -10.57 12.28
CA PRO A 63 -5.33 -9.56 12.24
C PRO A 63 -5.69 -9.22 10.80
N ASP A 64 -6.88 -8.65 10.63
CA ASP A 64 -7.34 -8.18 9.33
C ASP A 64 -6.42 -7.08 8.75
N VAL A 65 -6.20 -7.10 7.43
CA VAL A 65 -5.33 -6.12 6.75
C VAL A 65 -6.19 -5.04 6.13
N THR A 66 -6.27 -3.90 6.82
CA THR A 66 -7.05 -2.73 6.41
C THR A 66 -6.12 -1.60 5.95
N PRO A 67 -6.59 -0.64 5.13
CA PRO A 67 -5.83 0.57 4.80
C PRO A 67 -5.32 1.32 6.02
N GLN A 68 -6.09 1.33 7.11
CA GLN A 68 -5.73 1.96 8.38
C GLN A 68 -4.51 1.29 9.00
N HIS A 69 -4.50 -0.06 9.07
CA HIS A 69 -3.35 -0.79 9.57
C HIS A 69 -2.11 -0.56 8.69
N ILE A 70 -2.28 -0.60 7.37
CA ILE A 70 -1.17 -0.34 6.42
C ILE A 70 -0.59 1.06 6.64
N ALA A 71 -1.46 2.09 6.68
CA ALA A 71 -1.04 3.48 6.87
C ALA A 71 -0.32 3.69 8.22
N GLN A 72 -0.87 3.15 9.30
CA GLN A 72 -0.27 3.23 10.64
C GLN A 72 1.12 2.61 10.67
N HIS A 73 1.30 1.41 10.10
CA HIS A 73 2.59 0.72 10.09
C HIS A 73 3.62 1.35 9.14
N LEU A 74 3.17 1.99 8.05
CA LEU A 74 4.03 2.80 7.17
C LEU A 74 4.40 4.16 7.79
N GLY A 75 3.68 4.59 8.82
CA GLY A 75 3.85 5.91 9.44
C GLY A 75 3.47 7.06 8.50
N ILE A 76 2.51 6.81 7.59
CA ILE A 76 1.90 7.83 6.72
C ILE A 76 0.58 8.31 7.35
N GLU A 77 0.22 9.56 7.07
CA GLU A 77 -1.01 10.20 7.57
C GLU A 77 -1.88 10.69 6.39
N PRO A 78 -2.39 9.77 5.55
CA PRO A 78 -3.20 10.14 4.40
C PRO A 78 -4.53 10.76 4.83
N SER A 79 -4.95 11.80 4.12
CA SER A 79 -6.25 12.43 4.27
C SER A 79 -7.40 11.60 3.67
N TYR A 80 -7.07 10.66 2.78
CA TYR A 80 -8.02 9.77 2.14
C TYR A 80 -7.59 8.30 2.30
N LEU A 81 -8.48 7.49 2.88
CA LEU A 81 -8.31 6.05 3.01
C LEU A 81 -9.53 5.35 2.41
N SER A 82 -9.29 4.38 1.53
CA SER A 82 -10.37 3.53 1.03
C SER A 82 -9.90 2.09 0.85
N GLN A 83 -10.84 1.18 1.00
CA GLN A 83 -10.69 -0.22 0.62
C GLN A 83 -11.78 -0.52 -0.41
N ASP A 84 -11.38 -0.87 -1.61
CA ASP A 84 -12.31 -1.31 -2.64
C ASP A 84 -12.52 -2.82 -2.50
N ALA A 85 -13.77 -3.25 -2.52
CA ALA A 85 -14.17 -4.64 -2.51
C ALA A 85 -15.22 -4.79 -3.62
N ASN A 86 -14.87 -5.52 -4.67
CA ASN A 86 -15.82 -5.91 -5.73
C ASN A 86 -17.10 -6.50 -5.13
#